data_AF-A0AA42VPH1-F1
#
_entry.id   AF-A0AA42VPH1-F1
#
_cell.length_a   1.000
_cell.length_b   1.000
_cell.length_c   1.000
_cell.angle_alpha   90.00
_cell.angle_beta   90.00
_cell.angle_gamma   90.00
#
_symmetry.space_group_name_H-M   'P 1'
#
loop_
_entity.id
_entity.type
_entity.pdbx_description
1 polymer ?
#
loop_
_entity_poly.entity_id
_entity_poly.type
_entity_poly.pdbx_seq_one_letter_code
_entity_poly.pdbx_strand_id
1 'polypeptide(L)'
;MTSIPLPTLVQFSGHETFPLRQLWLRKAYDAAAEGEGRPAKEVFAPDVGIRRFGVGKNMVAAIRHWALACDVMSEARDGRISIGTTGHALFGSSGLDPFLERPATAWWVHWLLAGRAQRSTTWWWVFNQGAQHAFDVERLTDSLKSTVEQAGHKTSRVTLKRDVEVCLRCYAAKRDGRGGDEAVEPLLSELGLINEGAGGSFSFLRNSQRSLPDGIFAMALLEFWAERDARLGT
;
A
#
# COMPACT_ATOMS: atom_id res chain seq x y z
N MET A 1 3.45 27.72 -5.54
CA MET A 1 3.36 26.29 -5.91
C MET A 1 1.94 25.86 -5.66
N THR A 2 1.19 25.52 -6.70
CA THR A 2 -0.14 24.91 -6.57
C THR A 2 0.01 23.57 -5.85
N SER A 3 -0.64 23.41 -4.70
CA SER A 3 -0.63 22.13 -3.99
C SER A 3 -1.30 21.06 -4.85
N ILE A 4 -0.66 19.92 -5.01
CA ILE A 4 -1.26 18.78 -5.70
C ILE A 4 -2.45 18.32 -4.84
N PRO A 5 -3.67 18.20 -5.38
CA PRO A 5 -4.81 17.78 -4.58
C PRO A 5 -4.61 16.34 -4.08
N LEU A 6 -5.24 15.99 -2.95
CA LEU A 6 -5.29 14.61 -2.49
C LEU A 6 -5.91 13.68 -3.57
N PRO A 7 -5.64 12.36 -3.52
CA PRO A 7 -6.27 11.39 -4.41
C PRO A 7 -7.80 11.50 -4.37
N THR A 8 -8.44 11.18 -5.49
CA THR A 8 -9.91 11.27 -5.65
C THR A 8 -10.67 10.51 -4.57
N LEU A 9 -10.16 9.34 -4.17
CA LEU A 9 -10.68 8.58 -3.03
C LEU A 9 -9.79 8.81 -1.81
N VAL A 10 -10.26 9.62 -0.88
CA VAL A 10 -9.62 9.82 0.42
C VAL A 10 -10.03 8.70 1.37
N GLN A 11 -9.07 7.85 1.74
CA GLN A 11 -9.29 6.74 2.66
C GLN A 11 -8.08 6.51 3.57
N PHE A 12 -8.41 6.29 4.85
CA PHE A 12 -7.47 5.97 5.92
C PHE A 12 -7.88 4.65 6.59
N SER A 13 -6.96 3.99 7.28
CA SER A 13 -7.17 2.71 7.99
C SER A 13 -7.55 1.52 7.08
N GLY A 14 -7.92 0.40 7.70
CA GLY A 14 -8.28 -0.87 7.06
C GLY A 14 -7.17 -1.91 7.08
N HIS A 15 -5.91 -1.48 7.20
CA HIS A 15 -4.75 -2.35 7.37
C HIS A 15 -4.59 -2.92 8.79
N GLU A 16 -5.50 -2.61 9.74
CA GLU A 16 -5.49 -3.13 11.12
C GLU A 16 -4.13 -3.01 11.83
N THR A 17 -3.41 -1.91 11.57
CA THR A 17 -2.04 -1.64 12.04
C THR A 17 -0.95 -2.61 11.57
N PHE A 18 -1.22 -3.41 10.53
CA PHE A 18 -0.24 -4.32 9.92
C PHE A 18 0.34 -3.78 8.60
N PRO A 19 1.68 -3.75 8.44
CA PRO A 19 2.29 -3.49 7.14
C PRO A 19 2.02 -4.64 6.16
N LEU A 20 2.09 -4.34 4.87
CA LEU A 20 1.93 -5.33 3.81
C LEU A 20 3.09 -6.34 3.84
N ARG A 21 2.74 -7.62 3.99
CA ARG A 21 3.69 -8.75 3.97
C ARG A 21 3.68 -9.43 2.62
N GLN A 22 4.83 -9.98 2.20
CA GLN A 22 5.05 -10.55 0.86
C GLN A 22 3.87 -11.43 0.38
N LEU A 23 3.58 -12.55 1.04
CA LEU A 23 2.58 -13.50 0.54
C LEU A 23 1.10 -13.12 0.79
N TRP A 24 0.81 -11.95 1.36
CA TRP A 24 -0.58 -11.56 1.64
C TRP A 24 -1.39 -11.28 0.38
N LEU A 25 -0.77 -10.65 -0.63
CA LEU A 25 -1.43 -10.40 -1.91
C LEU A 25 -1.77 -11.73 -2.62
N ARG A 26 -0.84 -12.68 -2.61
CA ARG A 26 -1.07 -14.03 -3.16
C ARG A 26 -2.24 -14.73 -2.46
N LYS A 27 -2.26 -14.74 -1.12
CA LYS A 27 -3.35 -15.34 -0.34
C LYS A 27 -4.70 -14.72 -0.68
N ALA A 28 -4.76 -13.39 -0.82
CA ALA A 28 -5.99 -12.70 -1.19
C ALA A 28 -6.45 -13.04 -2.60
N TYR A 29 -5.52 -13.13 -3.56
CA TYR A 29 -5.82 -13.54 -4.94
C TYR A 29 -6.44 -14.94 -4.97
N ASP A 30 -5.81 -15.93 -4.32
CA ASP A 30 -6.33 -17.30 -4.30
C ASP A 30 -7.76 -17.34 -3.69
N ALA A 31 -8.00 -16.55 -2.63
CA ALA A 31 -9.33 -16.41 -2.04
C ALA A 31 -10.35 -15.77 -2.96
N ALA A 32 -9.94 -14.74 -3.70
CA ALA A 32 -10.81 -14.06 -4.63
C ALA A 32 -11.13 -14.93 -5.85
N ALA A 33 -10.17 -15.73 -6.33
CA ALA A 33 -10.35 -16.63 -7.47
C ALA A 33 -11.33 -17.76 -7.14
N GLU A 34 -11.19 -18.40 -5.97
CA GLU A 34 -12.14 -19.43 -5.53
C GLU A 34 -13.51 -18.86 -5.13
N GLY A 35 -13.54 -17.58 -4.73
CA GLY A 35 -14.73 -16.89 -4.27
C GLY A 35 -15.33 -15.94 -5.31
N GLU A 36 -14.98 -16.05 -6.58
CA GLU A 36 -15.36 -15.07 -7.59
C GLU A 36 -16.88 -14.90 -7.69
N GLY A 37 -17.35 -13.65 -7.70
CA GLY A 37 -18.78 -13.31 -7.67
C GLY A 37 -19.46 -13.47 -6.31
N ARG A 38 -18.78 -13.97 -5.27
CA ARG A 38 -19.32 -14.06 -3.91
C ARG A 38 -19.10 -12.77 -3.12
N PRO A 39 -19.91 -12.50 -2.07
CA PRO A 39 -19.69 -11.34 -1.21
C PRO A 39 -18.35 -11.39 -0.48
N ALA A 40 -17.58 -10.30 -0.50
CA ALA A 40 -16.29 -10.17 0.16
C ALA A 40 -16.36 -10.48 1.67
N LYS A 41 -17.47 -10.09 2.30
CA LYS A 41 -17.75 -10.33 3.73
C LYS A 41 -17.83 -11.81 4.10
N GLU A 42 -18.13 -12.68 3.13
CA GLU A 42 -18.17 -14.14 3.32
C GLU A 42 -16.80 -14.75 3.08
N VAL A 43 -16.15 -14.38 1.97
CA VAL A 43 -14.83 -14.92 1.58
C VAL A 43 -13.74 -14.54 2.58
N PHE A 44 -13.84 -13.33 3.14
CA PHE A 44 -12.93 -12.81 4.17
C PHE A 44 -13.60 -12.77 5.56
N ALA A 45 -14.64 -13.57 5.80
CA ALA A 45 -15.20 -13.73 7.13
C ALA A 45 -14.11 -14.24 8.10
N PRO A 46 -14.07 -13.80 9.38
CA PRO A 46 -12.99 -14.16 10.30
C PRO A 46 -12.72 -15.67 10.41
N ASP A 47 -13.75 -16.50 10.57
CA ASP A 47 -13.63 -17.95 10.73
C ASP A 47 -13.17 -18.65 9.43
N VAL A 48 -13.56 -18.13 8.27
CA VAL A 48 -13.12 -18.61 6.95
C VAL A 48 -11.67 -18.19 6.71
N GLY A 49 -11.37 -16.90 6.87
CA GLY A 49 -10.07 -16.31 6.61
C GLY A 49 -8.98 -16.81 7.57
N ILE A 50 -9.29 -17.03 8.86
CA ILE A 50 -8.33 -17.60 9.82
C ILE A 50 -7.89 -18.98 9.36
N ARG A 51 -8.84 -19.86 9.02
CA ARG A 51 -8.55 -21.22 8.54
C ARG A 51 -7.80 -21.21 7.22
N ARG A 52 -8.23 -20.36 6.28
CA ARG A 52 -7.67 -20.28 4.94
C ARG A 52 -6.26 -19.70 4.91
N PHE A 53 -6.03 -18.61 5.64
CA PHE A 53 -4.77 -17.87 5.57
C PHE A 53 -3.77 -18.26 6.65
N GLY A 54 -4.20 -18.97 7.70
CA GLY A 54 -3.36 -19.33 8.84
C GLY A 54 -2.90 -18.10 9.63
N VAL A 55 -3.77 -17.09 9.77
CA VAL A 55 -3.46 -15.82 10.46
C VAL A 55 -4.59 -15.43 11.42
N GLY A 56 -4.32 -14.50 12.33
CA GLY A 56 -5.35 -13.97 13.23
C GLY A 56 -6.40 -13.10 12.54
N LYS A 57 -7.57 -12.93 13.19
CA LYS A 57 -8.73 -12.15 12.68
C LYS A 57 -8.36 -10.78 12.08
N ASN A 58 -7.55 -9.99 12.77
CA ASN A 58 -7.18 -8.65 12.30
C ASN A 58 -6.29 -8.69 11.05
N MET A 59 -5.46 -9.73 10.91
CA MET A 59 -4.64 -9.92 9.71
C MET A 59 -5.50 -10.30 8.50
N VAL A 60 -6.63 -11.01 8.69
CA VAL A 60 -7.59 -11.29 7.60
C VAL A 60 -8.13 -9.98 7.00
N ALA A 61 -8.53 -9.04 7.86
CA ALA A 61 -8.98 -7.72 7.43
C ALA A 61 -7.86 -6.91 6.74
N ALA A 62 -6.64 -6.97 7.27
CA ALA A 62 -5.48 -6.33 6.65
C ALA A 62 -5.15 -6.91 5.26
N ILE A 63 -5.19 -8.24 5.10
CA ILE A 63 -5.01 -8.92 3.80
C ILE A 63 -6.03 -8.39 2.78
N ARG A 64 -7.31 -8.32 3.16
CA ARG A 64 -8.38 -7.78 2.32
C ARG A 64 -8.12 -6.33 1.93
N HIS A 65 -7.72 -5.48 2.88
CA HIS A 65 -7.40 -4.09 2.62
C HIS A 65 -6.27 -3.94 1.59
N TRP A 66 -5.15 -4.64 1.80
CA TRP A 66 -3.98 -4.55 0.90
C TRP A 66 -4.29 -5.05 -0.50
N ALA A 67 -5.07 -6.12 -0.63
CA ALA A 67 -5.46 -6.64 -1.93
C ALA A 67 -6.37 -5.67 -2.72
N LEU A 68 -7.28 -4.97 -2.03
CA LEU A 68 -8.07 -3.91 -2.64
C LEU A 68 -7.23 -2.66 -2.97
N ALA A 69 -6.24 -2.33 -2.13
CA ALA A 69 -5.36 -1.18 -2.35
C ALA A 69 -4.40 -1.39 -3.53
N CYS A 70 -4.03 -2.64 -3.82
CA CYS A 70 -3.11 -3.01 -4.89
C CYS A 70 -3.82 -3.54 -6.14
N ASP A 71 -5.14 -3.40 -6.27
CA ASP A 71 -5.92 -3.96 -7.40
C ASP A 71 -5.65 -5.45 -7.66
N VAL A 72 -5.38 -6.21 -6.60
CA VAL A 72 -5.29 -7.68 -6.67
C VAL A 72 -6.67 -8.28 -6.77
N MET A 73 -7.63 -7.63 -6.12
CA MET A 73 -9.05 -7.91 -6.26
C MET A 73 -9.83 -6.60 -6.24
N SER A 74 -11.03 -6.64 -6.78
CA SER A 74 -11.99 -5.53 -6.76
C SER A 74 -13.28 -5.96 -6.06
N GLU A 75 -13.96 -4.99 -5.47
CA GLU A 75 -15.24 -5.17 -4.81
C GLU A 75 -16.29 -4.26 -5.44
N ALA A 76 -17.35 -4.86 -5.98
CA ALA A 76 -18.48 -4.14 -6.55
C ALA A 76 -19.34 -3.49 -5.46
N ARG A 77 -20.26 -2.61 -5.86
CA ARG A 77 -21.15 -1.89 -4.91
C ARG A 77 -22.04 -2.83 -4.08
N ASP A 78 -22.38 -3.99 -4.63
CA ASP A 78 -23.15 -5.03 -3.94
C ASP A 78 -22.28 -5.94 -3.04
N GLY A 79 -20.98 -5.63 -2.94
CA GLY A 79 -20.00 -6.34 -2.13
C GLY A 79 -19.41 -7.58 -2.78
N ARG A 80 -19.77 -7.91 -4.03
CA ARG A 80 -19.21 -9.07 -4.74
C ARG A 80 -17.76 -8.82 -5.16
N ILE A 81 -16.94 -9.86 -5.01
CA ILE A 81 -15.53 -9.79 -5.40
C ILE A 81 -15.30 -10.25 -6.84
N SER A 82 -14.30 -9.66 -7.47
CA SER A 82 -13.75 -10.05 -8.77
C SER A 82 -12.23 -9.91 -8.73
N ILE A 83 -11.54 -10.59 -9.63
CA ILE A 83 -10.09 -10.44 -9.78
C ILE A 83 -9.77 -9.07 -10.36
N GLY A 84 -8.84 -8.35 -9.74
CA GLY A 84 -8.35 -7.06 -10.24
C GLY A 84 -7.29 -7.25 -11.33
N THR A 85 -6.97 -6.17 -12.05
CA THR A 85 -6.05 -6.24 -13.19
C THR A 85 -4.65 -6.63 -12.73
N THR A 86 -4.17 -6.03 -11.64
CA THR A 86 -2.88 -6.39 -11.03
C THR A 86 -2.89 -7.84 -10.54
N GLY A 87 -3.99 -8.31 -9.96
CA GLY A 87 -4.12 -9.69 -9.48
C GLY A 87 -3.99 -10.71 -10.60
N HIS A 88 -4.73 -10.50 -11.70
CA HIS A 88 -4.63 -11.34 -12.90
C HIS A 88 -3.21 -11.32 -13.48
N ALA A 89 -2.61 -10.13 -13.59
CA ALA A 89 -1.28 -9.96 -14.14
C ALA A 89 -0.21 -10.65 -13.30
N LEU A 90 -0.25 -10.58 -11.96
CA LEU A 90 0.77 -11.18 -11.09
C LEU A 90 0.60 -12.68 -10.88
N PHE A 91 -0.64 -13.13 -10.67
CA PHE A 91 -0.94 -14.48 -10.14
C PHE A 91 -1.80 -15.35 -11.05
N GLY A 92 -2.19 -14.83 -12.23
CA GLY A 92 -2.91 -15.59 -13.24
C GLY A 92 -2.17 -16.85 -13.69
N SER A 93 -2.80 -17.65 -14.55
CA SER A 93 -2.20 -18.88 -15.08
C SER A 93 -0.84 -18.67 -15.76
N SER A 94 -0.62 -17.48 -16.33
CA SER A 94 0.66 -17.01 -16.88
C SER A 94 1.24 -15.84 -16.08
N GLY A 95 1.12 -15.92 -14.75
CA GLY A 95 1.40 -14.83 -13.84
C GLY A 95 2.81 -14.24 -13.96
N LEU A 96 2.84 -12.92 -13.96
CA LEU A 96 3.94 -11.99 -13.76
C LEU A 96 4.97 -12.52 -12.81
N ASP A 97 4.53 -12.67 -11.56
CA ASP A 97 5.34 -13.00 -10.40
C ASP A 97 4.54 -13.70 -9.30
N PRO A 98 4.22 -15.00 -9.48
CA PRO A 98 3.27 -15.70 -8.62
C PRO A 98 3.67 -15.80 -7.14
N PHE A 99 4.95 -15.58 -6.85
CA PHE A 99 5.56 -15.67 -5.51
C PHE A 99 6.07 -14.33 -4.98
N LEU A 100 5.98 -13.24 -5.77
CA LEU A 100 6.37 -11.89 -5.37
C LEU A 100 7.85 -11.83 -4.92
N GLU A 101 8.74 -12.44 -5.69
CA GLU A 101 10.17 -12.56 -5.38
C GLU A 101 11.03 -11.60 -6.21
N ARG A 102 10.43 -10.94 -7.22
CA ARG A 102 11.15 -9.97 -8.05
C ARG A 102 11.07 -8.57 -7.47
N PRO A 103 12.19 -7.83 -7.39
CA PRO A 103 12.18 -6.42 -6.98
C PRO A 103 11.24 -5.54 -7.81
N ALA A 104 11.06 -5.89 -9.10
CA ALA A 104 10.11 -5.25 -10.00
C ALA A 104 8.68 -5.19 -9.41
N THR A 105 8.27 -6.25 -8.74
CA THR A 105 6.95 -6.40 -8.12
C THR A 105 6.81 -5.45 -6.93
N ALA A 106 7.82 -5.33 -6.07
CA ALA A 106 7.80 -4.38 -4.97
C ALA A 106 7.73 -2.93 -5.47
N TRP A 107 8.46 -2.59 -6.54
CA TRP A 107 8.35 -1.29 -7.19
C TRP A 107 6.96 -1.02 -7.78
N TRP A 108 6.35 -2.04 -8.38
CA TRP A 108 4.98 -1.91 -8.89
C TRP A 108 3.98 -1.71 -7.75
N VAL A 109 4.08 -2.48 -6.66
CA VAL A 109 3.23 -2.29 -5.47
C VAL A 109 3.43 -0.91 -4.84
N HIS A 110 4.67 -0.40 -4.81
CA HIS A 110 4.93 0.98 -4.41
C HIS A 110 4.17 1.97 -5.31
N TRP A 111 4.20 1.81 -6.62
CA TRP A 111 3.45 2.65 -7.56
C TRP A 111 1.93 2.56 -7.33
N LEU A 112 1.39 1.37 -7.07
CA LEU A 112 -0.04 1.20 -6.76
C LEU A 112 -0.46 1.96 -5.50
N LEU A 113 0.38 1.93 -4.45
CA LEU A 113 0.05 2.57 -3.17
C LEU A 113 0.36 4.08 -3.14
N ALA A 114 1.50 4.49 -3.69
CA ALA A 114 2.00 5.86 -3.61
C ALA A 114 1.78 6.69 -4.89
N GLY A 115 1.49 6.03 -6.02
CA GLY A 115 1.12 6.66 -7.30
C GLY A 115 -0.40 6.71 -7.49
N ARG A 116 -1.04 5.55 -7.69
CA ARG A 116 -2.49 5.44 -7.96
C ARG A 116 -3.37 5.73 -6.73
N ALA A 117 -2.93 5.25 -5.57
CA ALA A 117 -3.50 5.61 -4.26
C ALA A 117 -4.97 5.24 -4.00
N GLN A 118 -5.48 4.15 -4.58
CA GLN A 118 -6.91 3.79 -4.51
C GLN A 118 -7.45 3.63 -3.07
N ARG A 119 -6.63 3.16 -2.12
CA ARG A 119 -7.02 2.95 -0.71
C ARG A 119 -5.90 3.29 0.27
N SER A 120 -5.00 4.18 -0.15
CA SER A 120 -3.70 4.39 0.50
C SER A 120 -3.31 5.87 0.48
N THR A 121 -4.24 6.76 0.85
CA THR A 121 -4.03 8.21 0.81
C THR A 121 -2.76 8.65 1.56
N THR A 122 -2.47 8.03 2.70
CA THR A 122 -1.25 8.30 3.48
C THR A 122 0.03 7.96 2.71
N TRP A 123 0.07 6.85 1.96
CA TRP A 123 1.23 6.46 1.16
C TRP A 123 1.48 7.49 0.07
N TRP A 124 0.44 7.86 -0.67
CA TRP A 124 0.54 8.90 -1.67
C TRP A 124 1.01 10.23 -1.07
N TRP A 125 0.41 10.66 0.03
CA TRP A 125 0.76 11.95 0.63
C TRP A 125 2.21 11.97 1.14
N VAL A 126 2.67 10.91 1.81
CA VAL A 126 4.04 10.82 2.33
C VAL A 126 5.07 10.96 1.20
N PHE A 127 4.89 10.27 0.08
CA PHE A 127 5.87 10.28 -1.03
C PHE A 127 5.75 11.49 -1.97
N ASN A 128 4.57 12.10 -2.08
CA ASN A 128 4.34 13.21 -3.02
C ASN A 128 4.34 14.60 -2.36
N GLN A 129 4.02 14.69 -1.06
CA GLN A 129 3.92 15.97 -0.33
C GLN A 129 4.71 15.99 0.98
N GLY A 130 4.96 14.84 1.59
CA GLY A 130 5.71 14.70 2.84
C GLY A 130 7.22 14.97 2.73
N ALA A 131 7.68 15.57 1.63
CA ALA A 131 9.09 15.74 1.29
C ALA A 131 9.82 16.72 2.23
N GLN A 132 10.20 16.25 3.41
CA GLN A 132 11.18 16.87 4.30
C GLN A 132 12.47 16.03 4.32
N HIS A 133 13.63 16.68 4.50
CA HIS A 133 14.93 15.99 4.52
C HIS A 133 15.03 14.98 5.68
N ALA A 134 14.44 15.32 6.83
CA ALA A 134 14.24 14.44 7.96
C ALA A 134 12.90 14.76 8.61
N PHE A 135 12.20 13.73 9.10
CA PHE A 135 10.87 13.85 9.66
C PHE A 135 10.65 12.81 10.77
N ASP A 136 9.62 13.01 11.58
CA ASP A 136 9.17 12.05 12.58
C ASP A 136 7.67 11.77 12.40
N VAL A 137 7.16 10.75 13.10
CA VAL A 137 5.75 10.34 13.02
C VAL A 137 4.81 11.48 13.38
N GLU A 138 5.13 12.28 14.40
CA GLU A 138 4.26 13.35 14.89
C GLU A 138 4.13 14.48 13.85
N ARG A 139 5.25 14.94 13.29
CA ARG A 139 5.28 15.98 12.25
C ARG A 139 4.55 15.56 10.98
N LEU A 140 4.75 14.31 10.52
CA LEU A 140 4.00 13.80 9.37
C LEU A 140 2.51 13.72 9.66
N THR A 141 2.13 13.26 10.87
CA THR A 141 0.72 13.16 11.28
C THR A 141 0.05 14.53 11.28
N ASP A 142 0.69 15.54 11.86
CA ASP A 142 0.11 16.90 11.96
C ASP A 142 0.03 17.58 10.58
N SER A 143 1.04 17.39 9.74
CA SER A 143 1.07 17.91 8.37
C SER A 143 0.02 17.24 7.47
N LEU A 144 -0.14 15.92 7.58
CA LEU A 144 -1.19 15.16 6.89
C LEU A 144 -2.57 15.62 7.36
N LYS A 145 -2.77 15.77 8.67
CA LYS A 145 -4.04 16.25 9.25
C LYS A 145 -4.43 17.61 8.69
N SER A 146 -3.49 18.55 8.66
CA SER A 146 -3.70 19.88 8.07
C SER A 146 -4.11 19.78 6.59
N THR A 147 -3.43 18.93 5.81
CA THR A 147 -3.76 18.71 4.38
C THR A 147 -5.17 18.13 4.20
N VAL A 148 -5.54 17.15 5.03
CA VAL A 148 -6.86 16.49 5.00
C VAL A 148 -7.97 17.47 5.36
N GLU A 149 -7.77 18.30 6.37
CA GLU A 149 -8.73 19.33 6.80
C GLU A 149 -8.89 20.44 5.76
N GLN A 150 -7.79 20.89 5.15
CA GLN A 150 -7.82 21.87 4.04
C GLN A 150 -8.55 21.33 2.81
N ALA A 151 -8.47 20.02 2.57
CA ALA A 151 -9.23 19.35 1.50
C ALA A 151 -10.72 19.12 1.87
N GLY A 152 -11.19 19.58 3.03
CA GLY A 152 -12.59 19.47 3.46
C GLY A 152 -12.96 18.13 4.10
N HIS A 153 -11.98 17.27 4.38
CA HIS A 153 -12.20 15.97 5.02
C HIS A 153 -11.95 16.05 6.53
N LYS A 154 -12.67 15.24 7.31
CA LYS A 154 -12.47 15.13 8.77
C LYS A 154 -12.00 13.73 9.12
N THR A 155 -10.84 13.61 9.74
CA THR A 155 -10.31 12.33 10.25
C THR A 155 -9.57 12.55 11.56
N SER A 156 -9.70 11.60 12.49
CA SER A 156 -9.08 11.72 13.81
C SER A 156 -7.55 11.67 13.70
N ARG A 157 -6.85 12.45 14.53
CA ARG A 157 -5.37 12.43 14.60
C ARG A 157 -4.85 11.02 14.92
N VAL A 158 -5.56 10.27 15.77
CA VAL A 158 -5.20 8.90 16.15
C VAL A 158 -5.23 7.96 14.94
N THR A 159 -6.24 8.08 14.08
CA THR A 159 -6.34 7.30 12.83
C THR A 159 -5.17 7.64 11.91
N LEU A 160 -4.93 8.94 11.66
CA LEU A 160 -3.85 9.39 10.78
C LEU A 160 -2.48 8.96 11.30
N LYS A 161 -2.26 9.05 12.61
CA LYS A 161 -1.02 8.59 13.24
C LYS A 161 -0.77 7.10 12.99
N ARG A 162 -1.79 6.26 13.19
CA ARG A 162 -1.69 4.81 12.93
C ARG A 162 -1.38 4.52 11.47
N ASP A 163 -1.98 5.25 10.54
CA ASP A 163 -1.69 5.10 9.11
C ASP A 163 -0.25 5.51 8.80
N VAL A 164 0.24 6.63 9.34
CA VAL A 164 1.63 7.08 9.17
C VAL A 164 2.59 6.02 9.72
N GLU A 165 2.35 5.50 10.91
CA GLU A 165 3.18 4.45 11.52
C GLU A 165 3.22 3.16 10.68
N VAL A 166 2.10 2.77 10.06
CA VAL A 166 2.06 1.60 9.16
C VAL A 166 2.76 1.91 7.84
N CYS A 167 2.56 3.12 7.28
CA CYS A 167 3.27 3.57 6.10
C CYS A 167 4.77 3.48 6.29
N LEU A 168 5.32 4.07 7.35
CA LEU A 168 6.76 4.01 7.62
C LEU A 168 7.22 2.57 7.85
N ARG A 169 6.49 1.75 8.61
CA ARG A 169 6.83 0.34 8.83
C ARG A 169 6.72 -0.53 7.57
N CYS A 170 6.02 -0.10 6.51
CA CYS A 170 6.07 -0.81 5.23
C CYS A 170 7.42 -0.67 4.52
N TYR A 171 8.15 0.43 4.75
CA TYR A 171 9.38 0.77 4.02
C TYR A 171 10.64 0.74 4.88
N ALA A 172 10.53 0.93 6.19
CA ALA A 172 11.67 0.94 7.08
C ALA A 172 12.20 -0.48 7.28
N ALA A 173 13.38 -0.76 6.73
CA ALA A 173 14.16 -1.94 7.08
C ALA A 173 14.68 -1.80 8.52
N LYS A 174 14.51 -2.84 9.36
CA LYS A 174 15.04 -2.82 10.73
C LYS A 174 16.56 -2.94 10.69
N ARG A 175 17.29 -1.85 10.96
CA ARG A 175 18.77 -1.79 10.86
C ARG A 175 19.52 -2.71 11.83
N ASP A 176 18.91 -3.16 12.92
CA ASP A 176 19.68 -3.72 14.04
C ASP A 176 19.61 -5.24 14.20
N GLY A 177 18.90 -6.00 13.35
CA GLY A 177 18.70 -7.44 13.59
C GLY A 177 18.02 -7.76 14.94
N ARG A 178 17.57 -6.73 15.68
CA ARG A 178 16.84 -6.81 16.97
C ARG A 178 15.33 -6.93 16.76
N GLY A 179 14.90 -7.38 15.58
CA GLY A 179 13.63 -8.07 15.46
C GLY A 179 13.91 -9.51 15.79
N GLY A 180 13.26 -10.07 16.81
CA GLY A 180 13.29 -11.53 16.96
C GLY A 180 12.94 -12.21 15.63
N ASP A 181 13.53 -13.38 15.39
CA ASP A 181 13.43 -14.22 14.17
C ASP A 181 12.00 -14.46 13.64
N GLU A 182 10.96 -14.01 14.33
CA GLU A 182 9.55 -14.23 14.01
C GLU A 182 8.85 -13.09 13.23
N ALA A 183 9.48 -11.93 13.06
CA ALA A 183 8.85 -10.80 12.38
C ALA A 183 9.06 -10.85 10.86
N VAL A 184 8.10 -11.46 10.13
CA VAL A 184 8.06 -11.45 8.66
C VAL A 184 8.28 -10.04 8.10
N GLU A 185 9.28 -9.92 7.23
CA GLU A 185 9.70 -8.65 6.65
C GLU A 185 8.62 -8.06 5.72
N PRO A 186 8.32 -6.74 5.80
CA PRO A 186 7.38 -6.09 4.90
C PRO A 186 7.84 -6.14 3.45
N LEU A 187 6.88 -6.28 2.51
CA LEU A 187 7.15 -6.41 1.07
C LEU A 187 7.95 -5.22 0.49
N LEU A 188 7.78 -4.01 1.03
CA LEU A 188 8.35 -2.78 0.46
C LEU A 188 9.65 -2.33 1.14
N SER A 189 10.10 -3.05 2.16
CA SER A 189 11.31 -2.71 2.92
C SER A 189 12.58 -2.85 2.09
N GLU A 190 12.62 -3.84 1.18
CA GLU A 190 13.74 -4.09 0.26
C GLU A 190 13.99 -2.94 -0.73
N LEU A 191 13.00 -2.07 -0.94
CA LEU A 191 13.14 -0.92 -1.84
C LEU A 191 14.12 0.12 -1.29
N GLY A 192 14.37 0.11 0.03
CA GLY A 192 15.29 1.06 0.66
C GLY A 192 14.90 2.52 0.41
N LEU A 193 13.61 2.84 0.41
CA LEU A 193 13.10 4.19 0.14
C LEU A 193 13.08 5.09 1.39
N ILE A 194 12.91 4.49 2.57
CA ILE A 194 12.85 5.20 3.85
C ILE A 194 13.86 4.57 4.80
N ASN A 195 14.69 5.41 5.38
CA ASN A 195 15.66 5.02 6.40
C ASN A 195 15.23 5.52 7.78
N GLU A 196 15.22 4.61 8.75
CA GLU A 196 15.05 4.92 10.17
C GLU A 196 16.44 5.26 10.79
N GLY A 197 16.51 6.44 11.40
CA GLY A 197 17.67 6.95 12.12
C GLY A 197 17.50 6.87 13.63
N ALA A 198 18.47 7.39 14.37
CA ALA A 198 18.40 7.44 15.82
C ALA A 198 17.23 8.32 16.31
N GLY A 199 16.67 7.98 17.47
CA GLY A 199 15.64 8.79 18.13
C GLY A 199 14.27 8.82 17.42
N GLY A 200 13.96 7.84 16.58
CA GLY A 200 12.67 7.77 15.86
C GLY A 200 12.54 8.76 14.70
N SER A 201 13.68 9.28 14.22
CA SER A 201 13.75 10.12 13.02
C SER A 201 13.79 9.25 11.76
N PHE A 202 13.16 9.72 10.69
CA PHE A 202 13.10 9.07 9.40
C PHE A 202 13.61 10.01 8.30
N SER A 203 14.08 9.45 7.20
CA SER A 203 14.58 10.18 6.04
C SER A 203 14.30 9.40 4.76
N PHE A 204 14.07 10.12 3.66
CA PHE A 204 13.99 9.50 2.34
C PHE A 204 15.40 9.22 1.81
N LEU A 205 15.62 8.02 1.28
CA LEU A 205 16.84 7.66 0.55
C LEU A 205 16.65 8.01 -0.93
N ARG A 206 17.49 8.93 -1.43
CA ARG A 206 17.44 9.44 -2.82
C ARG A 206 18.62 8.97 -3.66
N ASN A 207 19.16 7.81 -3.34
CA ASN A 207 20.24 7.17 -4.07
C ASN A 207 19.75 6.56 -5.41
N SER A 208 20.70 6.14 -6.25
CA SER A 208 20.39 5.43 -7.49
C SER A 208 19.64 4.14 -7.19
N GLN A 209 18.44 3.99 -7.77
CA GLN A 209 17.56 2.84 -7.57
C GLN A 209 17.85 1.75 -8.60
N ARG A 210 18.93 0.99 -8.40
CA ARG A 210 19.37 -0.06 -9.35
C ARG A 210 18.39 -1.22 -9.49
N SER A 211 17.52 -1.43 -8.48
CA SER A 211 16.51 -2.48 -8.49
C SER A 211 15.23 -2.09 -9.23
N LEU A 212 15.07 -0.82 -9.63
CA LEU A 212 13.91 -0.33 -10.38
C LEU A 212 14.10 -0.64 -11.87
N PRO A 213 13.29 -1.54 -12.47
CA PRO A 213 13.39 -1.81 -13.89
C PRO A 213 12.80 -0.67 -14.73
N ASP A 214 13.42 -0.37 -15.86
CA ASP A 214 12.96 0.68 -16.80
C ASP A 214 11.50 0.50 -17.23
N GLY A 215 11.05 -0.75 -17.41
CA GLY A 215 9.66 -1.03 -17.78
C GLY A 215 8.65 -0.61 -16.72
N ILE A 216 8.97 -0.78 -15.43
CA ILE A 216 8.10 -0.33 -14.33
C ILE A 216 8.08 1.20 -14.27
N PHE A 217 9.25 1.83 -14.42
CA PHE A 217 9.35 3.28 -14.49
C PHE A 217 8.55 3.87 -15.66
N ALA A 218 8.70 3.30 -16.86
CA ALA A 218 7.99 3.75 -18.05
C ALA A 218 6.47 3.57 -17.90
N MET A 219 6.01 2.44 -17.35
CA MET A 219 4.60 2.22 -17.04
C MET A 219 4.06 3.26 -16.06
N ALA A 220 4.75 3.50 -14.94
CA ALA A 220 4.35 4.50 -13.96
C ALA A 220 4.30 5.91 -14.55
N LEU A 221 5.27 6.26 -15.40
CA LEU A 221 5.31 7.54 -16.09
C LEU A 221 4.11 7.70 -17.04
N LEU A 222 3.82 6.69 -17.87
CA LEU A 222 2.69 6.73 -18.79
C LEU A 222 1.35 6.86 -18.05
N GLU A 223 1.17 6.11 -16.96
CA GLU A 223 -0.03 6.22 -16.12
C GLU A 223 -0.15 7.59 -15.46
N PHE A 224 0.95 8.16 -14.96
CA PHE A 224 0.95 9.51 -14.40
C PHE A 224 0.45 10.55 -15.40
N TRP A 225 0.95 10.54 -16.64
CA TRP A 225 0.53 11.49 -17.67
C TRP A 225 -0.92 11.24 -18.08
N ALA A 226 -1.32 9.99 -18.28
CA ALA A 226 -2.71 9.66 -18.62
C ALA A 226 -3.71 10.14 -17.55
N GLU A 227 -3.40 9.94 -16.26
CA GLU A 227 -4.23 10.45 -15.17
C GLU A 227 -4.25 11.97 -15.09
N ARG A 228 -3.09 12.60 -15.26
CA ARG A 228 -2.98 14.06 -15.19
C ARG A 228 -3.75 14.72 -16.33
N ASP A 229 -3.62 14.21 -17.54
CA ASP A 229 -4.29 14.70 -18.73
C ASP A 229 -5.82 14.50 -18.59
N ALA A 230 -6.26 13.34 -18.06
CA ALA A 230 -7.67 13.11 -17.70
C ALA A 230 -8.19 14.10 -16.64
N ARG A 231 -7.38 14.50 -15.65
CA ARG A 231 -7.75 15.53 -14.65
C ARG A 231 -7.81 16.94 -15.25
N LEU A 232 -6.98 17.22 -16.25
CA LEU A 232 -6.92 18.52 -16.92
C LEU A 232 -7.91 18.63 -18.09
N GLY A 233 -8.52 17.53 -18.52
CA GLY A 233 -9.45 17.49 -19.65
C GLY A 233 -8.77 17.76 -21.00
N THR A 234 -7.47 17.52 -21.09
CA THR A 234 -6.63 17.64 -22.30
C THR A 234 -6.27 16.28 -22.83
#